data_AF-A0A7C3T799-F1
#
_entry.id   AF-A0A7C3T799-F1
#
_cell.length_a   1.000
_cell.length_b   1.000
_cell.length_c   1.000
_cell.angle_alpha   90.00
_cell.angle_beta   90.00
_cell.angle_gamma   90.00
#
_symmetry.space_group_name_H-M   'P 1'
#
loop_
_entity.id
_entity.type
_entity.pdbx_description
1 polymer ?
#
loop_
_entity_poly.entity_id
_entity_poly.type
_entity_poly.pdbx_seq_one_letter_code
_entity_poly.pdbx_strand_id
1 'polypeptide(L)' 'MTDRQLQVKSIQYRMKILRYIKLANAGHTGGDLSCIDILNVLYNRILRISPDRPDDPDRDRYIQSKG' A
#
# COMPACT_ATOMS: atom_id res chain seq x y z
N MET A 1 7.76 5.94 -11.24
CA MET A 1 6.95 4.89 -11.92
C MET A 1 5.97 5.54 -12.86
N THR A 2 5.71 4.97 -14.04
CA THR A 2 4.65 5.41 -14.96
C THR A 2 3.26 4.99 -14.46
N ASP A 3 2.19 5.59 -15.01
CA ASP A 3 0.82 5.25 -14.63
C ASP A 3 0.50 3.78 -14.92
N ARG A 4 0.98 3.27 -16.05
CA ARG A 4 0.82 1.85 -16.40
C ARG A 4 1.49 0.92 -15.38
N GLN A 5 2.69 1.27 -14.91
CA GLN A 5 3.38 0.49 -13.89
C GLN A 5 2.59 0.49 -12.57
N LEU A 6 2.02 1.64 -12.16
CA LEU A 6 1.19 1.72 -10.97
C LEU A 6 -0.07 0.85 -11.09
N GLN A 7 -0.79 0.91 -12.21
CA GLN A 7 -1.96 0.06 -12.44
C GLN A 7 -1.65 -1.44 -12.31
N VAL A 8 -0.54 -1.89 -12.91
CA VAL A 8 -0.09 -3.29 -12.80
C VAL A 8 0.22 -3.64 -11.34
N LYS A 9 0.92 -2.75 -10.62
CA LYS A 9 1.28 -2.95 -9.21
C LYS A 9 0.04 -3.02 -8.30
N SER A 10 -0.97 -2.21 -8.59
CA SER A 10 -2.28 -2.24 -7.93
C SER A 10 -2.97 -3.59 -8.06
N ILE A 11 -2.98 -4.18 -9.26
CA ILE A 11 -3.52 -5.54 -9.47
C ILE A 11 -2.72 -6.56 -8.66
N GLN A 12 -1.39 -6.47 -8.68
CA GLN A 12 -0.51 -7.37 -7.90
C GLN A 12 -0.77 -7.27 -6.40
N TYR A 13 -0.95 -6.06 -5.86
CA TYR A 13 -1.25 -5.87 -4.44
C TYR A 13 -2.61 -6.43 -4.04
N ARG A 14 -3.66 -6.22 -4.85
CA ARG A 14 -4.98 -6.83 -4.60
C ARG A 14 -4.92 -8.35 -4.55
N MET A 15 -4.22 -8.98 -5.51
CA MET A 15 -4.04 -10.43 -5.52
C MET A 15 -3.28 -10.92 -4.28
N LYS A 16 -2.24 -10.21 -3.85
CA LYS A 16 -1.49 -10.55 -2.63
C LYS A 16 -2.36 -10.44 -1.37
N ILE A 17 -3.11 -9.36 -1.22
CA ILE A 17 -4.05 -9.18 -0.10
C ILE A 17 -5.01 -10.36 -0.01
N LEU A 18 -5.68 -10.70 -1.11
CA LEU A 18 -6.61 -11.84 -1.15
C LEU A 18 -5.91 -13.16 -0.77
N ARG A 19 -4.71 -13.39 -1.28
CA ARG A 19 -3.91 -14.58 -0.95
C ARG A 19 -3.58 -14.62 0.54
N TYR A 20 -3.14 -13.51 1.13
CA TYR A 20 -2.76 -13.45 2.55
C TYR A 20 -3.96 -13.63 3.47
N ILE A 21 -5.08 -12.96 3.19
CA ILE A 21 -6.33 -13.14 3.95
C ILE A 21 -6.79 -14.60 3.88
N LYS A 22 -6.71 -15.23 2.70
CA LYS A 22 -7.07 -16.64 2.55
C LYS A 22 -6.15 -17.56 3.36
N LEU A 23 -4.84 -17.31 3.35
CA LEU A 23 -3.86 -18.10 4.11
C LEU A 23 -4.02 -17.93 5.63
N ALA A 24 -4.35 -16.72 6.08
CA ALA A 24 -4.58 -16.42 7.49
C ALA A 24 -5.95 -16.88 7.99
N ASN A 25 -6.88 -17.19 7.08
CA ASN A 25 -8.30 -17.48 7.38
C ASN A 25 -9.01 -16.36 8.17
N ALA A 26 -8.49 -15.13 8.09
CA ALA A 26 -8.96 -13.93 8.77
C ALA A 26 -8.41 -12.67 8.08
N GLY A 27 -9.12 -11.54 8.17
CA GLY A 27 -8.69 -10.23 7.67
C GLY A 27 -9.84 -9.29 7.26
N HIS A 28 -9.51 -8.03 6.96
CA HIS A 28 -10.48 -6.98 6.60
C HIS A 28 -10.53 -6.72 5.09
N THR A 29 -10.98 -7.71 4.31
CA THR A 29 -10.94 -7.70 2.83
C THR A 29 -11.47 -6.41 2.19
N GLY A 30 -12.66 -5.96 2.57
CA GLY A 30 -13.25 -4.73 2.00
C GLY A 30 -12.45 -3.47 2.38
N GLY A 31 -11.96 -3.42 3.61
CA GLY A 31 -11.08 -2.36 4.10
C GLY A 31 -9.80 -2.27 3.29
N ASP A 32 -9.12 -3.39 3.09
CA ASP A 32 -7.84 -3.43 2.37
C ASP A 32 -8.00 -3.09 0.89
N LEU A 33 -8.99 -3.71 0.22
CA LEU A 33 -9.21 -3.51 -1.21
C LEU A 33 -9.73 -2.11 -1.56
N SER A 34 -10.42 -1.43 -0.64
CA SER A 34 -10.94 -0.08 -0.87
C SER A 34 -9.86 1.00 -0.97
N CYS A 35 -8.69 0.80 -0.34
CA CYS A 35 -7.64 1.83 -0.30
C CYS A 35 -6.31 1.43 -0.95
N ILE A 36 -6.10 0.16 -1.33
CA ILE A 36 -4.78 -0.28 -1.78
C ILE A 36 -4.23 0.52 -2.98
N ASP A 37 -5.08 1.04 -3.86
CA ASP A 37 -4.64 1.82 -5.02
C ASP A 37 -4.10 3.19 -4.63
N ILE A 38 -4.77 3.90 -3.72
CA ILE A 38 -4.24 5.18 -3.24
C ILE A 38 -2.93 4.98 -2.48
N LEU A 39 -2.81 3.90 -1.69
CA LEU A 39 -1.56 3.57 -1.01
C LEU A 39 -0.44 3.23 -1.99
N ASN A 40 -0.75 2.53 -3.07
CA ASN A 40 0.21 2.27 -4.13
C ASN A 40 0.76 3.58 -4.74
N VAL A 41 -0.11 4.55 -5.05
CA VAL A 41 0.34 5.85 -5.56
C VAL A 41 1.14 6.62 -4.51
N LEU A 42 0.64 6.70 -3.27
CA LEU A 42 1.28 7.42 -2.18
C LEU A 42 2.71 6.90 -1.95
N TYR A 43 2.88 5.60 -1.72
CA TYR A 43 4.18 5.02 -1.38
C TYR A 43 5.16 4.92 -2.56
N ASN A 44 4.69 4.90 -3.81
CA ASN A 44 5.58 4.70 -4.97
C ASN A 44 5.83 5.98 -5.79
N ARG A 45 5.17 7.09 -5.47
CA ARG A 45 5.28 8.33 -6.24
C ARG A 45 5.23 9.61 -5.41
N ILE A 46 4.39 9.68 -4.39
CA ILE A 46 4.08 10.95 -3.72
C ILE A 46 4.87 11.15 -2.43
N LEU A 47 4.85 10.16 -1.54
CA LEU A 47 5.47 10.28 -0.22
C LEU A 47 6.99 10.30 -0.33
N ARG A 48 7.61 11.28 0.32
CA ARG A 48 9.04 11.31 0.62
C ARG A 48 9.32 10.35 1.79
N ILE A 49 9.45 9.06 1.47
CA ILE A 49 9.76 8.00 2.43
C ILE A 49 10.76 7.02 1.83
N SER A 50 11.67 6.48 2.66
CA SER A 50 12.60 5.43 2.26
C SER A 50 12.74 4.39 3.37
N PRO A 51 12.71 3.08 3.06
CA PRO A 51 12.97 2.03 4.05
C PRO A 51 14.42 2.08 4.59
N ASP A 52 15.37 2.64 3.83
CA ASP A 52 16.78 2.75 4.26
C ASP A 52 17.00 3.92 5.24
N ARG A 53 16.03 4.83 5.36
CA ARG A 53 16.07 6.00 6.24
C ARG A 53 14.75 6.16 7.02
N PRO A 54 14.38 5.17 7.84
CA PRO A 54 13.09 5.16 8.53
C PRO A 54 12.96 6.30 9.55
N ASP A 55 14.08 6.78 10.09
CA ASP A 55 14.12 7.81 11.13
C ASP A 55 14.37 9.22 10.59
N ASP A 56 14.37 9.41 9.27
CA ASP A 56 14.50 10.73 8.64
C ASP A 56 13.44 11.69 9.24
N PRO A 57 13.85 12.77 9.94
CA PRO A 57 12.93 13.68 10.61
C PRO A 57 12.02 14.40 9.63
N ASP A 58 12.45 14.56 8.38
CA ASP A 58 11.75 15.27 7.32
C ASP A 58 10.88 14.34 6.45
N ARG A 59 10.82 13.04 6.72
CA ARG A 59 9.99 12.13 5.92
C ARG A 59 8.49 12.49 6.02
N ASP A 60 7.77 12.24 4.94
CA ASP A 60 6.32 12.27 5.00
C ASP A 60 5.80 11.14 5.90
N ARG A 61 4.74 11.43 6.66
CA ARG A 61 4.11 10.48 7.57
C ARG A 61 2.74 10.07 7.03
N TYR A 62 2.55 8.76 6.90
CA TYR A 62 1.24 8.18 6.63
C TYR A 62 0.65 7.62 7.92
N ILE A 63 -0.58 8.03 8.22
CA ILE A 63 -1.36 7.53 9.37
C ILE A 63 -2.61 6.85 8.82
N GLN A 64 -2.74 5.56 9.08
CA GLN A 64 -3.94 4.82 8.72
C GLN A 64 -4.95 4.91 9.87
N SER A 65 -5.91 5.83 9.75
CA SER A 65 -6.96 6.02 10.77
C SER A 65 -7.97 4.86 10.83
N LYS A 66 -8.07 4.07 9.76
CA LYS A 66 -8.93 2.87 9.71
C LYS A 66 -8.12 1.60 10.02
N GLY A 67 -8.38 0.98 11.17
CA GLY A 67 -7.76 -0.28 11.62
C GLY A 67 -8.73 -1.45 11.62
#